data_AF-Q4UBR4-F1
#
_entry.id   AF-Q4UBR4-F1
#
_cell.length_a   1.000
_cell.length_b   1.000
_cell.length_c   1.000
_cell.angle_alpha   90.00
_cell.angle_beta   90.00
_cell.angle_gamma   90.00
#
_symmetry.space_group_name_H-M   'P 1'
#
loop_
_entity.id
_entity.type
_entity.pdbx_description
1 polymer ?
#
loop_
_entity_poly.entity_id
_entity_poly.type
_entity_poly.pdbx_seq_one_letter_code
_entity_poly.pdbx_strand_id
1 'polypeptide(L)'
;MRSKVLISGLVVFSFYIISVESRFQINKSPQNNDFISKDISELGLNVYLDEIDFIPHEVSVTGKTKEVCKKSLETNYENDVYGLCEYFDCDIRFISSRPYNDKVPPFTKLPNNIILPNSGNISDQQRKKCNLTKLAARCSSYLRFANCIYINYVDGRRASIRNIKFSPEIEGSLKIYPNSELIDTYFSVDGGTIGFLFREYMQNICSFVHNSCETLHPQFKNINKGYFWSQACVVFDFITPIEGYHSLFSTKLPYEQVESLVSREKEDFVNYQIYKPSNIVFSELNIPLLDPYNTVDQLQEYRDLLLNYRCQLISELNNRTKNLELYSHSGKYRIYAACFELEKYYKKCDLCKKIGVKNTIEQQNFY
;
A
#
# COMPACT_ATOMS: atom_id res chain seq x y z
N MET A 1 -2.81 -70.07 11.25
CA MET A 1 -4.03 -69.24 11.10
C MET A 1 -4.20 -68.45 12.39
N ARG A 2 -4.40 -67.13 12.45
CA ARG A 2 -4.61 -66.07 11.45
C ARG A 2 -4.07 -64.77 12.08
N SER A 3 -3.59 -63.90 11.21
CA SER A 3 -2.92 -62.63 11.49
C SER A 3 -3.84 -61.55 12.06
N LYS A 4 -3.18 -60.65 12.80
CA LYS A 4 -3.49 -59.26 13.18
C LYS A 4 -4.53 -58.53 12.33
N VAL A 5 -5.35 -57.69 12.96
CA VAL A 5 -5.47 -56.27 12.58
C VAL A 5 -5.69 -55.44 13.85
N LEU A 6 -4.71 -54.61 14.19
CA LEU A 6 -4.85 -53.48 15.11
C LEU A 6 -5.14 -52.28 14.21
N ILE A 7 -6.37 -51.76 14.23
CA ILE A 7 -6.71 -50.53 13.50
C ILE A 7 -6.31 -49.37 14.43
N SER A 8 -5.12 -48.82 14.21
CA SER A 8 -4.74 -47.52 14.77
C SER A 8 -5.62 -46.46 14.12
N GLY A 9 -6.50 -45.84 14.92
CA GLY A 9 -7.26 -44.66 14.53
C GLY A 9 -6.32 -43.49 14.29
N LEU A 10 -5.96 -43.29 13.02
CA LEU A 10 -5.27 -42.11 12.54
C LEU A 10 -6.28 -40.96 12.61
N VAL A 11 -6.18 -40.12 13.64
CA VAL A 11 -6.83 -38.79 13.64
C VAL A 11 -6.06 -37.96 12.63
N VAL A 12 -6.51 -37.99 11.38
CA VAL A 12 -6.07 -37.05 10.36
C VAL A 12 -6.66 -35.69 10.78
N PHE A 13 -5.86 -34.85 11.42
CA PHE A 13 -6.12 -33.42 11.47
C PHE A 13 -6.04 -32.89 10.04
N SER A 14 -7.14 -32.98 9.32
CA SER A 14 -7.34 -32.25 8.09
C SER A 14 -7.37 -30.77 8.48
N PHE A 15 -6.24 -30.08 8.31
CA PHE A 15 -6.21 -28.62 8.28
C PHE A 15 -7.10 -28.17 7.11
N TYR A 16 -8.39 -27.99 7.39
CA TYR A 16 -9.30 -27.33 6.47
C TYR A 16 -8.80 -25.89 6.34
N ILE A 17 -8.01 -25.64 5.29
CA ILE A 17 -7.77 -24.31 4.78
C ILE A 17 -9.14 -23.81 4.33
N ILE A 18 -9.80 -23.00 5.14
CA ILE A 18 -11.02 -22.33 4.72
C ILE A 18 -10.59 -21.31 3.67
N SER A 19 -10.78 -21.63 2.40
CA SER A 19 -10.85 -20.63 1.35
C SER A 19 -12.07 -19.78 1.66
N VAL A 20 -11.90 -18.69 2.39
CA VAL A 20 -12.96 -17.70 2.54
C VAL A 20 -13.17 -17.13 1.15
N GLU A 21 -14.29 -17.48 0.51
CA GLU A 21 -14.73 -16.81 -0.70
C GLU A 21 -14.80 -15.31 -0.40
N SER A 22 -14.04 -14.52 -1.17
CA SER A 22 -14.06 -13.07 -1.04
C SER A 22 -15.49 -12.56 -1.21
N ARG A 23 -16.12 -12.13 -0.11
CA ARG A 23 -17.44 -11.46 -0.10
C ARG A 23 -17.33 -9.96 -0.38
N PHE A 24 -16.15 -9.52 -0.78
CA PHE A 24 -15.85 -8.13 -1.06
C PHE A 24 -16.81 -7.54 -2.10
N GLN A 25 -17.37 -6.38 -1.76
CA GLN A 25 -18.20 -5.59 -2.66
C GLN A 25 -17.47 -4.30 -3.02
N ILE A 26 -17.54 -3.95 -4.31
CA ILE A 26 -17.06 -2.70 -4.86
C ILE A 26 -17.58 -1.53 -4.01
N ASN A 27 -16.70 -0.60 -3.62
CA ASN A 27 -16.98 0.59 -2.79
C ASN A 27 -17.38 0.33 -1.34
N LYS A 28 -17.16 -0.88 -0.80
CA LYS A 28 -17.25 -1.13 0.64
C LYS A 28 -15.85 -1.36 1.20
N SER A 29 -15.54 -0.72 2.33
CA SER A 29 -14.39 -1.15 3.12
C SER A 29 -14.56 -2.64 3.40
N PRO A 30 -13.52 -3.47 3.12
CA PRO A 30 -13.56 -4.86 3.49
C PRO A 30 -13.91 -4.98 4.97
N GLN A 31 -14.89 -5.82 5.29
CA GLN A 31 -15.29 -6.05 6.67
C GLN A 31 -14.32 -7.04 7.32
N ASN A 32 -14.26 -7.06 8.65
CA ASN A 32 -13.39 -8.01 9.38
C ASN A 32 -13.64 -9.47 8.98
N ASN A 33 -14.88 -9.81 8.65
CA ASN A 33 -15.31 -11.15 8.23
C ASN A 33 -14.84 -11.54 6.82
N ASP A 34 -14.30 -10.60 6.03
CA ASP A 34 -13.76 -10.88 4.69
C ASP A 34 -12.33 -11.44 4.75
N PHE A 35 -11.66 -11.32 5.90
CA PHE A 35 -10.28 -11.77 6.11
C PHE A 35 -10.16 -12.82 7.23
N ILE A 36 -9.09 -13.61 7.20
CA ILE A 36 -8.69 -14.48 8.30
C ILE A 36 -8.26 -13.56 9.46
N SER A 37 -9.19 -13.35 10.39
CA SER A 37 -9.04 -12.42 11.50
C SER A 37 -9.78 -12.97 12.72
N LYS A 38 -9.20 -12.78 13.91
CA LYS A 38 -9.79 -13.17 15.19
C LYS A 38 -9.58 -12.08 16.22
N ASP A 39 -10.56 -11.87 17.09
CA ASP A 39 -10.42 -10.89 18.16
C ASP A 39 -9.36 -11.33 19.17
N ILE A 40 -8.21 -10.65 19.19
CA ILE A 40 -7.13 -10.97 20.13
C ILE A 40 -7.41 -10.47 21.55
N SER A 41 -8.35 -9.52 21.71
CA SER A 41 -8.59 -8.86 23.00
C SER A 41 -9.09 -9.83 24.07
N GLU A 42 -9.79 -10.89 23.66
CA GLU A 42 -10.24 -11.98 24.54
C GLU A 42 -9.07 -12.72 25.23
N LEU A 43 -7.87 -12.70 24.62
CA LEU A 43 -6.67 -13.33 25.17
C LEU A 43 -5.87 -12.38 26.08
N GLY A 44 -6.22 -11.09 26.12
CA GLY A 44 -5.42 -10.07 26.79
C GLY A 44 -4.00 -9.99 26.23
N LEU A 45 -3.82 -10.18 24.92
CA LEU A 45 -2.52 -10.07 24.23
C LEU A 45 -2.59 -8.95 23.20
N ASN A 46 -1.44 -8.37 22.84
CA ASN A 46 -1.32 -7.40 21.76
C ASN A 46 -0.10 -7.73 20.87
N VAL A 47 -0.18 -7.40 19.59
CA VAL A 47 0.93 -7.58 18.64
C VAL A 47 1.25 -6.24 18.01
N TYR A 48 2.47 -5.77 18.25
CA TYR A 48 2.88 -4.47 17.76
C TYR A 48 3.23 -4.48 16.27
N LEU A 49 2.70 -3.48 15.55
CA LEU A 49 3.03 -3.18 14.17
C LEU A 49 4.20 -2.19 14.14
N ASP A 50 5.39 -2.67 13.76
CA ASP A 50 6.65 -1.93 13.92
C ASP A 50 6.66 -0.55 13.21
N GLU A 51 5.95 -0.43 12.08
CA GLU A 51 5.83 0.81 11.31
C GLU A 51 4.91 1.88 11.91
N ILE A 52 4.02 1.52 12.85
CA ILE A 52 2.90 2.39 13.25
C ILE A 52 3.36 3.74 13.83
N ASP A 53 4.45 3.76 14.60
CA ASP A 53 4.99 4.97 15.22
C ASP A 53 5.59 5.95 14.19
N PHE A 54 5.97 5.44 13.02
CA PHE A 54 6.64 6.21 11.98
C PHE A 54 5.69 6.67 10.87
N ILE A 55 4.43 6.25 10.89
CA ILE A 55 3.44 6.67 9.90
C ILE A 55 3.23 8.18 9.99
N PRO A 56 3.45 8.94 8.90
CA PRO A 56 3.18 10.37 8.85
C PRO A 56 1.71 10.69 9.13
N HIS A 57 1.40 11.95 9.45
CA HIS A 57 0.01 12.36 9.67
C HIS A 57 -0.87 12.09 8.44
N GLU A 58 -2.06 11.51 8.68
CA GLU A 58 -3.01 11.14 7.62
C GLU A 58 -3.43 12.34 6.77
N VAL A 59 -3.51 13.54 7.38
CA VAL A 59 -3.91 14.80 6.73
C VAL A 59 -2.86 15.89 6.92
N SER A 60 -2.83 16.84 5.98
CA SER A 60 -1.83 17.93 5.98
C SER A 60 -2.07 19.03 7.01
N VAL A 61 -3.25 19.07 7.65
CA VAL A 61 -3.65 20.15 8.57
C VAL A 61 -3.79 19.59 9.99
N THR A 62 -2.91 20.04 10.88
CA THR A 62 -2.97 19.76 12.31
C THR A 62 -4.20 20.40 12.95
N GLY A 63 -4.98 19.61 13.70
CA GLY A 63 -5.89 20.16 14.73
C GLY A 63 -7.41 20.00 14.54
N LYS A 64 -7.94 19.34 13.49
CA LYS A 64 -9.40 19.11 13.40
C LYS A 64 -9.83 17.71 12.96
N THR A 65 -8.96 16.92 12.34
CA THR A 65 -9.30 15.58 11.85
C THR A 65 -8.70 14.54 12.78
N LYS A 66 -9.53 13.71 13.41
CA LYS A 66 -9.04 12.55 14.17
C LYS A 66 -8.36 11.60 13.17
N GLU A 67 -7.18 11.08 13.50
CA GLU A 67 -6.53 10.02 12.71
C GLU A 67 -7.30 8.70 12.92
N VAL A 68 -8.43 8.56 12.22
CA VAL A 68 -9.37 7.45 12.45
C VAL A 68 -8.85 6.13 11.87
N CYS A 69 -8.08 6.20 10.78
CA CYS A 69 -7.65 5.00 10.08
C CYS A 69 -6.44 4.33 10.74
N LYS A 70 -5.51 5.10 11.31
CA LYS A 70 -4.30 4.63 11.99
C LYS A 70 -4.66 3.78 13.21
N LYS A 71 -5.63 4.25 14.01
CA LYS A 71 -6.16 3.47 15.13
C LYS A 71 -6.79 2.15 14.66
N SER A 72 -7.56 2.21 13.58
CA SER A 72 -8.15 0.99 13.00
C SER A 72 -7.09 0.02 12.47
N LEU A 73 -5.95 0.52 11.95
CA LEU A 73 -4.84 -0.29 11.43
C LEU A 73 -4.21 -1.15 12.54
N GLU A 74 -3.97 -0.59 13.73
CA GLU A 74 -3.42 -1.35 14.87
C GLU A 74 -4.30 -2.54 15.23
N THR A 75 -5.59 -2.29 15.51
CA THR A 75 -6.55 -3.34 15.88
C THR A 75 -6.73 -4.38 14.76
N ASN A 76 -6.78 -3.92 13.51
CA ASN A 76 -6.87 -4.79 12.34
C ASN A 76 -5.65 -5.71 12.22
N TYR A 77 -4.45 -5.16 12.43
CA TYR A 77 -3.21 -5.93 12.36
C TYR A 77 -3.14 -6.99 13.45
N GLU A 78 -3.43 -6.62 14.69
CA GLU A 78 -3.45 -7.53 15.82
C GLU A 78 -4.41 -8.71 15.58
N ASN A 79 -5.62 -8.42 15.13
CA ASN A 79 -6.64 -9.43 14.88
C ASN A 79 -6.28 -10.34 13.69
N ASP A 80 -5.66 -9.80 12.64
CA ASP A 80 -5.19 -10.60 11.51
C ASP A 80 -4.02 -11.50 11.90
N VAL A 81 -3.05 -10.99 12.68
CA VAL A 81 -1.95 -11.82 13.17
C VAL A 81 -2.51 -12.99 13.98
N TYR A 82 -3.46 -12.73 14.87
CA TYR A 82 -4.07 -13.80 15.66
C TYR A 82 -4.82 -14.81 14.81
N GLY A 83 -5.61 -14.37 13.83
CA GLY A 83 -6.27 -15.27 12.88
C GLY A 83 -5.28 -16.13 12.09
N LEU A 84 -4.18 -15.53 11.62
CA LEU A 84 -3.17 -16.19 10.79
C LEU A 84 -2.20 -17.07 11.59
N CYS A 85 -2.07 -16.88 12.91
CA CYS A 85 -1.28 -17.75 13.78
C CYS A 85 -1.70 -19.22 13.65
N GLU A 86 -3.00 -19.49 13.58
CA GLU A 86 -3.52 -20.85 13.37
C GLU A 86 -3.14 -21.43 12.01
N TYR A 87 -3.11 -20.59 10.97
CA TYR A 87 -2.75 -21.01 9.62
C TYR A 87 -1.27 -21.35 9.49
N PHE A 88 -0.41 -20.52 10.08
CA PHE A 88 1.04 -20.65 9.97
C PHE A 88 1.68 -21.48 11.09
N ASP A 89 0.88 -22.04 12.00
CA ASP A 89 1.36 -22.79 13.17
C ASP A 89 2.35 -21.96 14.01
N CYS A 90 1.98 -20.70 14.25
CA CYS A 90 2.69 -19.77 15.13
C CYS A 90 1.94 -19.65 16.45
N ASP A 91 2.64 -19.84 17.57
CA ASP A 91 2.10 -19.47 18.89
C ASP A 91 2.16 -17.95 19.06
N ILE A 92 0.99 -17.32 19.14
CA ILE A 92 0.81 -15.87 19.30
C ILE A 92 1.63 -15.31 20.47
N ARG A 93 1.86 -16.10 21.53
CA ARG A 93 2.62 -15.69 22.72
C ARG A 93 4.11 -15.40 22.43
N PHE A 94 4.63 -15.89 21.30
CA PHE A 94 6.02 -15.62 20.89
C PHE A 94 6.19 -14.27 20.19
N ILE A 95 5.11 -13.68 19.70
CA ILE A 95 5.13 -12.40 18.97
C ILE A 95 4.27 -11.32 19.62
N SER A 96 3.61 -11.65 20.73
CA SER A 96 2.81 -10.70 21.50
C SER A 96 3.56 -10.13 22.71
N SER A 97 3.12 -8.94 23.14
CA SER A 97 3.50 -8.36 24.43
C SER A 97 2.40 -8.59 25.50
N ARG A 98 2.72 -8.30 26.77
CA ARG A 98 1.86 -8.45 27.97
C ARG A 98 0.65 -7.47 27.98
N PRO A 99 -0.36 -7.66 28.85
CA PRO A 99 -1.78 -7.44 28.53
C PRO A 99 -2.25 -6.00 28.38
N TYR A 100 -3.35 -5.89 27.62
CA TYR A 100 -4.16 -4.70 27.40
C TYR A 100 -4.51 -4.01 28.74
N ASN A 101 -4.22 -2.71 28.86
CA ASN A 101 -4.73 -1.89 29.94
C ASN A 101 -5.81 -0.98 29.36
N ASP A 102 -7.08 -1.33 29.56
CA ASP A 102 -8.26 -0.64 29.02
C ASP A 102 -8.33 0.86 29.33
N LYS A 103 -7.52 1.32 30.28
CA LYS A 103 -7.43 2.73 30.70
C LYS A 103 -6.43 3.55 29.89
N VAL A 104 -5.66 2.93 29.00
CA VAL A 104 -4.68 3.65 28.19
C VAL A 104 -4.73 3.15 26.74
N PRO A 105 -4.96 4.04 25.75
CA PRO A 105 -4.92 3.66 24.33
C PRO A 105 -3.59 2.95 24.00
N PRO A 106 -3.57 2.04 23.01
CA PRO A 106 -2.37 1.27 22.64
C PRO A 106 -1.19 2.24 22.51
N PHE A 107 -0.20 2.04 23.39
CA PHE A 107 0.82 3.03 23.65
C PHE A 107 1.76 3.17 22.47
N THR A 108 2.00 4.42 22.07
CA THR A 108 3.01 4.92 21.13
C THR A 108 4.47 4.73 21.55
N LYS A 109 4.75 3.91 22.59
CA LYS A 109 6.08 3.42 23.00
C LYS A 109 5.95 2.16 23.85
N LEU A 110 6.89 1.21 23.70
CA LEU A 110 7.06 0.10 24.65
C LEU A 110 7.26 0.63 26.08
N PRO A 111 6.43 0.28 27.08
CA PRO A 111 6.69 0.65 28.47
C PRO A 111 7.99 0.02 28.97
N ASN A 112 8.75 0.79 29.76
CA ASN A 112 10.14 0.50 30.15
C ASN A 112 10.35 -0.75 31.05
N ASN A 113 9.35 -1.61 31.28
CA ASN A 113 9.43 -2.76 32.20
C ASN A 113 8.64 -4.00 31.73
N ILE A 114 8.66 -4.34 30.44
CA ILE A 114 7.99 -5.56 29.94
C ILE A 114 8.84 -6.81 30.25
N ILE A 115 8.26 -7.73 31.03
CA ILE A 115 8.70 -9.13 31.05
C ILE A 115 7.97 -9.83 29.90
N LEU A 116 8.69 -10.04 28.78
CA LEU A 116 8.19 -10.80 27.64
C LEU A 116 7.76 -12.21 28.08
N PRO A 117 6.62 -12.75 27.62
CA PRO A 117 6.29 -14.15 27.84
C PRO A 117 7.37 -15.01 27.17
N ASN A 118 8.24 -15.64 27.97
CA ASN A 118 9.29 -16.59 27.57
C ASN A 118 9.85 -16.39 26.15
N SER A 119 10.82 -15.48 26.00
CA SER A 119 11.76 -15.50 24.87
C SER A 119 12.77 -16.67 24.93
N GLY A 120 12.50 -17.70 25.74
CA GLY A 120 13.35 -18.86 25.91
C GLY A 120 13.20 -19.85 24.77
N ASN A 121 14.31 -20.17 24.09
CA ASN A 121 14.49 -21.25 23.10
C ASN A 121 13.31 -21.48 22.13
N ILE A 122 12.91 -20.44 21.39
CA ILE A 122 12.13 -20.64 20.17
C ILE A 122 13.00 -21.29 19.10
N SER A 123 12.52 -22.36 18.45
CA SER A 123 13.23 -22.95 17.32
C SER A 123 13.25 -21.98 16.13
N ASP A 124 14.28 -22.05 15.29
CA ASP A 124 14.35 -21.22 14.08
C ASP A 124 13.14 -21.41 13.16
N GLN A 125 12.57 -22.62 13.15
CA GLN A 125 11.36 -22.93 12.38
C GLN A 125 10.13 -22.19 12.93
N GLN A 126 9.96 -22.15 14.25
CA GLN A 126 8.88 -21.40 14.90
C GLN A 126 9.05 -19.89 14.70
N ARG A 127 10.28 -19.38 14.79
CA ARG A 127 10.59 -17.97 14.49
C ARG A 127 10.22 -17.61 13.04
N LYS A 128 10.59 -18.46 12.07
CA LYS A 128 10.25 -18.26 10.66
C LYS A 128 8.74 -18.24 10.43
N LYS A 129 8.00 -19.19 11.03
CA LYS A 129 6.54 -19.25 10.95
C LYS A 129 5.89 -17.99 11.48
N CYS A 130 6.28 -17.56 12.68
CA CYS A 130 5.72 -16.35 13.29
C CYS A 130 6.08 -15.06 12.54
N ASN A 131 7.29 -14.96 11.99
CA ASN A 131 7.65 -13.84 11.10
C ASN A 131 6.80 -13.84 9.83
N LEU A 132 6.54 -15.01 9.24
CA LEU A 132 5.66 -15.13 8.09
C LEU A 132 4.22 -14.75 8.44
N THR A 133 3.72 -15.10 9.63
CA THR A 133 2.42 -14.65 10.14
C THR A 133 2.35 -13.12 10.21
N LYS A 134 3.33 -12.47 10.85
CA LYS A 134 3.41 -10.99 10.93
C LYS A 134 3.44 -10.34 9.55
N LEU A 135 4.19 -10.92 8.61
CA LEU A 135 4.30 -10.44 7.24
C LEU A 135 3.00 -10.62 6.45
N ALA A 136 2.35 -11.77 6.57
CA ALA A 136 1.08 -12.04 5.92
C ALA A 136 -0.01 -11.09 6.43
N ALA A 137 -0.10 -10.86 7.74
CA ALA A 137 -1.10 -9.97 8.34
C ALA A 137 -1.07 -8.53 7.79
N ARG A 138 0.11 -8.05 7.34
CA ARG A 138 0.22 -6.75 6.66
C ARG A 138 -0.66 -6.66 5.41
N CYS A 139 -0.88 -7.76 4.70
CA CYS A 139 -1.65 -7.78 3.46
C CYS A 139 -3.10 -7.33 3.64
N SER A 140 -3.84 -8.00 4.51
CA SER A 140 -5.23 -7.68 4.83
C SER A 140 -5.34 -6.34 5.57
N SER A 141 -4.42 -6.07 6.50
CA SER A 141 -4.44 -4.84 7.29
C SER A 141 -4.14 -3.58 6.48
N TYR A 142 -3.13 -3.61 5.60
CA TYR A 142 -2.85 -2.49 4.70
C TYR A 142 -3.95 -2.27 3.67
N LEU A 143 -4.55 -3.35 3.16
CA LEU A 143 -5.66 -3.22 2.24
C LEU A 143 -6.89 -2.57 2.90
N ARG A 144 -7.21 -2.95 4.15
CA ARG A 144 -8.26 -2.26 4.93
C ARG A 144 -7.88 -0.82 5.23
N PHE A 145 -6.62 -0.55 5.56
CA PHE A 145 -6.14 0.81 5.82
C PHE A 145 -6.28 1.70 4.58
N ALA A 146 -5.85 1.26 3.40
CA ALA A 146 -6.02 2.00 2.15
C ALA A 146 -7.49 2.31 1.83
N ASN A 147 -8.38 1.34 2.02
CA ASN A 147 -9.82 1.55 1.86
C ASN A 147 -10.38 2.57 2.88
N CYS A 148 -9.95 2.51 4.14
CA CYS A 148 -10.33 3.49 5.16
C CYS A 148 -9.90 4.91 4.76
N ILE A 149 -8.65 5.08 4.31
CA ILE A 149 -8.11 6.36 3.87
C ILE A 149 -8.93 6.93 2.71
N TYR A 150 -9.21 6.09 1.71
CA TYR A 150 -10.00 6.50 0.55
C TYR A 150 -11.39 7.01 0.97
N ILE A 151 -12.13 6.23 1.77
CA ILE A 151 -13.49 6.58 2.20
C ILE A 151 -13.52 7.86 3.05
N ASN A 152 -12.62 7.96 4.03
CA ASN A 152 -12.66 9.07 4.99
C ASN A 152 -12.08 10.38 4.44
N TYR A 153 -11.12 10.31 3.51
CA TYR A 153 -10.34 11.48 3.12
C TYR A 153 -10.42 11.83 1.63
N VAL A 154 -10.92 10.93 0.78
CA VAL A 154 -11.00 11.12 -0.68
C VAL A 154 -12.45 11.13 -1.17
N ASP A 155 -13.20 10.04 -0.98
CA ASP A 155 -14.49 9.80 -1.66
C ASP A 155 -15.55 10.89 -1.42
N GLY A 156 -15.66 11.37 -0.17
CA GLY A 156 -16.62 12.40 0.20
C GLY A 156 -16.35 13.80 -0.38
N ARG A 157 -15.24 14.03 -1.08
CA ARG A 157 -14.81 15.36 -1.55
C ARG A 157 -15.19 15.71 -3.00
N ARG A 158 -16.03 14.91 -3.67
CA ARG A 158 -16.47 15.13 -5.07
C ARG A 158 -16.99 16.53 -5.40
N ALA A 159 -17.46 17.29 -4.41
CA ALA A 159 -18.02 18.63 -4.59
C ALA A 159 -17.00 19.79 -4.51
N SER A 160 -15.68 19.52 -4.48
CA SER A 160 -14.68 20.59 -4.36
C SER A 160 -14.51 21.41 -5.65
N ILE A 161 -14.15 22.69 -5.51
CA ILE A 161 -13.95 23.66 -6.61
C ILE A 161 -12.65 23.35 -7.40
N ARG A 162 -11.81 22.40 -6.94
CA ARG A 162 -10.46 22.13 -7.47
C ARG A 162 -10.41 20.88 -8.34
N ASN A 163 -11.20 20.86 -9.40
CA ASN A 163 -11.23 19.70 -10.30
C ASN A 163 -10.13 19.77 -11.36
N ILE A 164 -9.31 18.71 -11.43
CA ILE A 164 -8.38 18.51 -12.54
C ILE A 164 -9.21 17.94 -13.71
N LYS A 165 -9.21 18.64 -14.84
CA LYS A 165 -9.92 18.19 -16.05
C LYS A 165 -8.98 17.33 -16.87
N PHE A 166 -9.44 16.14 -17.24
CA PHE A 166 -8.70 15.23 -18.10
C PHE A 166 -9.03 15.46 -19.58
N SER A 167 -8.06 15.18 -20.44
CA SER A 167 -8.33 14.99 -21.87
C SER A 167 -9.03 13.63 -22.08
N PRO A 168 -9.80 13.45 -23.16
CA PRO A 168 -10.43 12.16 -23.46
C PRO A 168 -9.45 10.98 -23.55
N GLU A 169 -8.20 11.24 -23.97
CA GLU A 169 -7.16 10.21 -24.01
C GLU A 169 -6.75 9.74 -22.60
N ILE A 170 -6.62 10.68 -21.65
CA ILE A 170 -6.31 10.36 -20.26
C ILE A 170 -7.48 9.60 -19.65
N GLU A 171 -8.72 10.09 -19.80
CA GLU A 171 -9.92 9.41 -19.28
C GLU A 171 -10.04 7.97 -19.80
N GLY A 172 -9.76 7.75 -21.09
CA GLY A 172 -9.77 6.41 -21.68
C GLY A 172 -8.74 5.47 -21.04
N SER A 173 -7.58 5.99 -20.64
CA SER A 173 -6.52 5.21 -20.00
C SER A 173 -6.81 4.95 -18.51
N LEU A 174 -7.52 5.85 -17.81
CA LEU A 174 -7.96 5.65 -16.42
C LEU A 174 -9.06 4.58 -16.32
N LYS A 175 -9.86 4.40 -17.37
CA LYS A 175 -11.01 3.47 -17.42
C LYS A 175 -10.67 1.98 -17.56
N ILE A 176 -9.38 1.61 -17.61
CA ILE A 176 -8.97 0.21 -17.77
C ILE A 176 -9.27 -0.67 -16.55
N TYR A 177 -9.44 -0.07 -15.37
CA TYR A 177 -9.67 -0.80 -14.14
C TYR A 177 -11.17 -0.98 -13.87
N PRO A 178 -11.61 -2.14 -13.34
CA PRO A 178 -13.02 -2.41 -13.05
C PRO A 178 -13.70 -1.35 -12.18
N ASN A 179 -12.94 -0.69 -11.30
CA ASN A 179 -13.41 0.40 -10.43
C ASN A 179 -12.77 1.74 -10.80
N SER A 180 -12.79 2.09 -12.08
CA SER A 180 -12.29 3.36 -12.59
C SER A 180 -12.90 4.59 -11.91
N GLU A 181 -14.09 4.49 -11.30
CA GLU A 181 -14.66 5.54 -10.46
C GLU A 181 -13.79 5.92 -9.25
N LEU A 182 -13.08 4.96 -8.64
CA LEU A 182 -12.14 5.23 -7.53
C LEU A 182 -11.00 6.11 -8.03
N ILE A 183 -10.47 5.76 -9.19
CA ILE A 183 -9.38 6.46 -9.87
C ILE A 183 -9.82 7.86 -10.29
N ASP A 184 -10.97 7.95 -10.94
CA ASP A 184 -11.57 9.21 -11.37
C ASP A 184 -11.85 10.12 -10.17
N THR A 185 -12.35 9.59 -9.06
CA THR A 185 -12.58 10.38 -7.84
C THR A 185 -11.26 10.85 -7.25
N TYR A 186 -10.29 9.95 -7.08
CA TYR A 186 -8.98 10.29 -6.52
C TYR A 186 -8.29 11.37 -7.36
N PHE A 187 -8.25 11.23 -8.68
CA PHE A 187 -7.59 12.22 -9.54
C PHE A 187 -8.46 13.48 -9.79
N SER A 188 -9.80 13.41 -9.77
CA SER A 188 -10.61 14.62 -9.94
C SER A 188 -10.52 15.57 -8.75
N VAL A 189 -10.45 15.06 -7.51
CA VAL A 189 -10.43 15.88 -6.28
C VAL A 189 -9.03 16.05 -5.69
N ASP A 190 -7.99 15.86 -6.51
CA ASP A 190 -6.62 16.11 -6.08
C ASP A 190 -6.24 15.22 -4.89
N GLY A 191 -6.58 13.92 -4.92
CA GLY A 191 -6.25 12.93 -3.89
C GLY A 191 -6.75 13.26 -2.47
N GLY A 192 -7.68 14.21 -2.30
CA GLY A 192 -8.21 14.62 -1.00
C GLY A 192 -7.21 15.35 -0.09
N THR A 193 -7.51 15.41 1.22
CA THR A 193 -6.70 16.15 2.23
C THR A 193 -5.48 15.43 2.76
N ILE A 194 -5.15 14.27 2.21
CA ILE A 194 -4.01 13.49 2.69
C ILE A 194 -2.70 14.25 2.44
N GLY A 195 -1.65 14.01 3.23
CA GLY A 195 -0.35 14.71 3.09
C GLY A 195 0.54 14.17 1.97
N PHE A 196 1.60 14.89 1.60
CA PHE A 196 2.62 14.40 0.64
C PHE A 196 3.37 13.18 1.21
N LEU A 197 4.00 13.32 2.39
CA LEU A 197 4.74 12.21 3.02
C LEU A 197 3.85 11.00 3.30
N PHE A 198 2.59 11.24 3.67
CA PHE A 198 1.62 10.17 3.86
C PHE A 198 1.26 9.45 2.55
N ARG A 199 1.19 10.16 1.42
CA ARG A 199 1.02 9.53 0.10
C ARG A 199 2.20 8.66 -0.29
N GLU A 200 3.43 9.11 -0.02
CA GLU A 200 4.63 8.28 -0.22
C GLU A 200 4.55 6.99 0.61
N TYR A 201 4.09 7.09 1.87
CA TYR A 201 3.82 5.93 2.70
C TYR A 201 2.72 5.02 2.11
N MET A 202 1.59 5.58 1.66
CA MET A 202 0.50 4.83 1.04
C MET A 202 0.95 4.09 -0.24
N GLN A 203 1.77 4.73 -1.07
CA GLN A 203 2.34 4.10 -2.26
C GLN A 203 3.18 2.87 -1.88
N ASN A 204 4.02 2.97 -0.85
CA ASN A 204 4.87 1.87 -0.40
C ASN A 204 4.05 0.68 0.12
N ILE A 205 3.05 0.92 0.98
CA ILE A 205 2.24 -0.18 1.52
C ILE A 205 1.35 -0.82 0.45
N CYS A 206 0.83 -0.03 -0.50
CA CYS A 206 0.03 -0.58 -1.59
C CYS A 206 0.89 -1.32 -2.61
N SER A 207 2.14 -0.90 -2.82
CA SER A 207 3.12 -1.67 -3.59
C SER A 207 3.48 -2.98 -2.91
N PHE A 208 3.59 -3.00 -1.57
CA PHE A 208 3.71 -4.26 -0.82
C PHE A 208 2.49 -5.17 -1.06
N VAL A 209 1.28 -4.61 -1.00
CA VAL A 209 0.04 -5.39 -1.23
C VAL A 209 0.04 -6.01 -2.62
N HIS A 210 0.32 -5.24 -3.66
CA HIS A 210 0.31 -5.73 -5.04
C HIS A 210 1.43 -6.74 -5.32
N ASN A 211 2.64 -6.55 -4.77
CA ASN A 211 3.79 -7.38 -5.12
C ASN A 211 3.95 -8.63 -4.25
N SER A 212 3.47 -8.61 -3.00
CA SER A 212 3.84 -9.63 -2.01
C SER A 212 2.68 -10.52 -1.59
N CYS A 213 1.44 -10.00 -1.59
CA CYS A 213 0.36 -10.65 -0.87
C CYS A 213 -0.15 -11.94 -1.49
N GLU A 214 -0.09 -12.08 -2.81
CA GLU A 214 -0.38 -13.35 -3.49
C GLU A 214 0.53 -14.49 -2.98
N THR A 215 1.78 -14.18 -2.64
CA THR A 215 2.76 -15.16 -2.14
C THR A 215 2.68 -15.33 -0.62
N LEU A 216 2.45 -14.25 0.12
CA LEU A 216 2.55 -14.25 1.58
C LEU A 216 1.27 -14.71 2.28
N HIS A 217 0.09 -14.39 1.74
CA HIS A 217 -1.15 -14.52 2.48
C HIS A 217 -2.10 -15.53 1.81
N PRO A 218 -2.61 -16.54 2.56
CA PRO A 218 -3.34 -17.67 1.98
C PRO A 218 -4.62 -17.30 1.23
N GLN A 219 -5.37 -16.31 1.72
CA GLN A 219 -6.57 -15.83 1.02
C GLN A 219 -6.27 -15.15 -0.32
N PHE A 220 -5.10 -14.56 -0.51
CA PHE A 220 -4.75 -13.85 -1.76
C PHE A 220 -4.16 -14.78 -2.81
N LYS A 221 -3.81 -16.00 -2.42
CA LYS A 221 -3.27 -17.00 -3.33
C LYS A 221 -4.32 -17.35 -4.40
N ASN A 222 -3.94 -17.22 -5.67
CA ASN A 222 -4.80 -17.48 -6.82
C ASN A 222 -6.04 -16.58 -6.92
N ILE A 223 -6.10 -15.48 -6.17
CA ILE A 223 -7.14 -14.47 -6.42
C ILE A 223 -6.94 -13.89 -7.82
N ASN A 224 -8.04 -13.70 -8.56
CA ASN A 224 -8.01 -13.06 -9.87
C ASN A 224 -7.36 -11.67 -9.75
N LYS A 225 -6.38 -11.34 -10.61
CA LYS A 225 -5.74 -10.02 -10.69
C LYS A 225 -6.73 -8.86 -10.68
N GLY A 226 -7.91 -9.04 -11.27
CA GLY A 226 -9.00 -8.06 -11.24
C GLY A 226 -9.50 -7.69 -9.85
N TYR A 227 -9.32 -8.55 -8.84
CA TYR A 227 -9.61 -8.22 -7.44
C TYR A 227 -8.71 -7.10 -6.94
N PHE A 228 -7.39 -7.21 -7.09
CA PHE A 228 -6.46 -6.16 -6.64
C PHE A 228 -6.74 -4.82 -7.31
N TRP A 229 -7.08 -4.85 -8.61
CA TRP A 229 -7.44 -3.67 -9.40
C TRP A 229 -8.72 -2.98 -8.97
N SER A 230 -9.57 -3.70 -8.24
CA SER A 230 -10.84 -3.18 -7.73
C SER A 230 -10.68 -2.50 -6.36
N GLN A 231 -9.49 -2.51 -5.76
CA GLN A 231 -9.27 -1.99 -4.40
C GLN A 231 -8.70 -0.58 -4.42
N ALA A 232 -8.87 0.16 -3.32
CA ALA A 232 -8.29 1.49 -3.14
C ALA A 232 -6.77 1.54 -3.35
N CYS A 233 -6.04 0.43 -3.19
CA CYS A 233 -4.61 0.43 -3.47
C CYS A 233 -4.23 0.75 -4.93
N VAL A 234 -5.15 0.57 -5.89
CA VAL A 234 -4.91 0.95 -7.29
C VAL A 234 -4.66 2.45 -7.47
N VAL A 235 -5.23 3.31 -6.60
CA VAL A 235 -5.05 4.77 -6.70
C VAL A 235 -3.78 5.26 -6.01
N PHE A 236 -3.28 4.53 -5.01
CA PHE A 236 -2.08 4.90 -4.26
C PHE A 236 -0.80 4.31 -4.85
N ASP A 237 -0.90 3.12 -5.45
CA ASP A 237 0.20 2.49 -6.15
C ASP A 237 -0.09 2.38 -7.65
N PHE A 238 0.16 3.48 -8.34
CA PHE A 238 0.09 3.57 -9.80
C PHE A 238 1.40 3.13 -10.49
N ILE A 239 2.44 2.79 -9.72
CA ILE A 239 3.77 2.48 -10.25
C ILE A 239 3.92 0.99 -10.54
N THR A 240 3.42 0.13 -9.64
CA THR A 240 3.57 -1.32 -9.77
C THR A 240 2.84 -1.83 -11.03
N PRO A 241 3.54 -2.48 -11.96
CA PRO A 241 2.91 -3.10 -13.12
C PRO A 241 2.28 -4.42 -12.70
N ILE A 242 1.01 -4.39 -12.26
CA ILE A 242 0.31 -5.56 -11.67
C ILE A 242 0.23 -6.76 -12.64
N GLU A 243 0.17 -6.50 -13.95
CA GLU A 243 0.21 -7.55 -14.99
C GLU A 243 1.63 -7.96 -15.43
N GLY A 244 2.66 -7.35 -14.82
CA GLY A 244 4.05 -7.48 -15.23
C GLY A 244 4.47 -6.38 -16.21
N TYR A 245 5.78 -6.18 -16.33
CA TYR A 245 6.34 -5.08 -17.12
C TYR A 245 6.01 -5.18 -18.62
N HIS A 246 5.79 -6.38 -19.15
CA HIS A 246 5.42 -6.58 -20.56
C HIS A 246 4.08 -5.94 -20.92
N SER A 247 3.13 -5.89 -19.98
CA SER A 247 1.80 -5.31 -20.25
C SER A 247 1.82 -3.80 -20.41
N LEU A 248 2.92 -3.15 -20.02
CA LEU A 248 3.09 -1.71 -20.16
C LEU A 248 3.21 -1.29 -21.63
N PHE A 249 3.68 -2.19 -22.51
CA PHE A 249 3.97 -1.87 -23.90
C PHE A 249 2.92 -2.43 -24.85
N SER A 250 2.79 -1.79 -26.02
CA SER A 250 1.85 -2.22 -27.05
C SER A 250 2.18 -3.62 -27.58
N THR A 251 1.17 -4.49 -27.65
CA THR A 251 1.30 -5.85 -28.22
C THR A 251 1.60 -5.86 -29.72
N LYS A 252 1.56 -4.69 -30.38
CA LYS A 252 1.92 -4.52 -31.79
C LYS A 252 3.44 -4.41 -32.02
N LEU A 253 4.22 -4.24 -30.95
CA LEU A 253 5.67 -4.12 -31.05
C LEU A 253 6.33 -5.50 -31.20
N PRO A 254 7.43 -5.61 -31.97
CA PRO A 254 8.23 -6.82 -32.00
C PRO A 254 8.72 -7.21 -30.60
N TYR A 255 8.75 -8.51 -30.30
CA TYR A 255 9.12 -9.04 -28.99
C TYR A 255 10.49 -8.54 -28.51
N GLU A 256 11.51 -8.53 -29.36
CA GLU A 256 12.86 -8.03 -29.03
C GLU A 256 12.85 -6.55 -28.61
N GLN A 257 12.00 -5.74 -29.25
CA GLN A 257 11.84 -4.33 -28.90
C GLN A 257 11.16 -4.21 -27.52
N VAL A 258 10.15 -5.02 -27.25
CA VAL A 258 9.47 -5.07 -25.95
C VAL A 258 10.45 -5.47 -24.84
N GLU A 259 11.26 -6.51 -25.04
CA GLU A 259 12.25 -6.95 -24.04
C GLU A 259 13.28 -5.86 -23.73
N SER A 260 13.76 -5.14 -24.76
CA SER A 260 14.67 -4.01 -24.60
C SER A 260 14.05 -2.88 -23.78
N LEU A 261 12.79 -2.54 -24.06
CA LEU A 261 12.04 -1.52 -23.31
C LEU A 261 11.77 -1.96 -21.87
N VAL A 262 11.30 -3.20 -21.66
CA VAL A 262 11.05 -3.79 -20.33
C VAL A 262 12.29 -3.74 -19.45
N SER A 263 13.46 -4.08 -20.01
CA SER A 263 14.72 -4.09 -19.26
C SER A 263 15.07 -2.70 -18.72
N ARG A 264 14.90 -1.66 -19.55
CA ARG A 264 15.17 -0.26 -19.16
C ARG A 264 14.10 0.27 -18.21
N GLU A 265 12.83 -0.04 -18.48
CA GLU A 265 11.70 0.38 -17.66
C GLU A 265 11.84 -0.12 -16.22
N LYS A 266 12.32 -1.35 -16.02
CA LYS A 266 12.61 -1.88 -14.67
C LYS A 266 13.63 -1.01 -13.93
N GLU A 267 14.72 -0.64 -14.60
CA GLU A 267 15.78 0.17 -14.00
C GLU A 267 15.29 1.59 -13.67
N ASP A 268 14.70 2.27 -14.66
CA ASP A 268 14.19 3.64 -14.50
C ASP A 268 13.16 3.71 -13.37
N PHE A 269 12.20 2.77 -13.30
CA PHE A 269 11.17 2.80 -12.25
C PHE A 269 11.66 2.38 -10.86
N VAL A 270 12.65 1.48 -10.77
CA VAL A 270 13.32 1.23 -9.49
C VAL A 270 13.99 2.51 -9.02
N ASN A 271 14.71 3.21 -9.89
CA ASN A 271 15.33 4.49 -9.57
C ASN A 271 14.31 5.55 -9.15
N TYR A 272 13.13 5.61 -9.78
CA TYR A 272 12.01 6.47 -9.37
C TYR A 272 11.58 6.24 -7.90
N GLN A 273 11.54 4.98 -7.47
CA GLN A 273 11.05 4.58 -6.15
C GLN A 273 12.10 4.72 -5.04
N ILE A 274 13.37 4.41 -5.32
CA ILE A 274 14.42 4.35 -4.29
C ILE A 274 15.18 5.66 -4.09
N TYR A 275 14.91 6.68 -4.91
CA TYR A 275 15.61 7.95 -4.83
C TYR A 275 15.32 8.67 -3.52
N LYS A 276 16.38 8.98 -2.76
CA LYS A 276 16.34 9.71 -1.49
C LYS A 276 17.28 10.91 -1.56
N PRO A 277 16.82 12.04 -2.11
CA PRO A 277 17.62 13.26 -2.12
C PRO A 277 17.69 13.84 -0.72
N SER A 278 18.78 14.55 -0.38
CA SER A 278 19.00 15.25 0.89
C SER A 278 19.32 14.39 2.12
N ASN A 279 19.75 15.06 3.19
CA ASN A 279 20.13 14.47 4.48
C ASN A 279 18.90 14.25 5.38
N ILE A 280 17.92 13.46 4.92
CA ILE A 280 16.76 13.06 5.73
C ILE A 280 17.11 11.84 6.58
N VAL A 281 16.68 11.87 7.84
CA VAL A 281 16.68 10.70 8.72
C VAL A 281 15.44 9.86 8.44
N PHE A 282 15.65 8.62 8.04
CA PHE A 282 14.59 7.64 7.82
C PHE A 282 14.50 6.66 8.99
N SER A 283 13.32 6.08 9.22
CA SER A 283 13.18 4.88 10.03
C SER A 283 13.87 3.69 9.35
N GLU A 284 14.05 2.59 10.10
CA GLU A 284 14.53 1.31 9.55
C GLU A 284 13.62 0.77 8.43
N LEU A 285 12.37 1.24 8.38
CA LEU A 285 11.37 0.89 7.38
C LEU A 285 11.33 1.89 6.22
N ASN A 286 12.35 2.74 6.10
CA ASN A 286 12.52 3.71 5.03
C ASN A 286 11.39 4.76 4.95
N ILE A 287 10.86 5.16 6.11
CA ILE A 287 9.85 6.23 6.21
C ILE A 287 10.55 7.48 6.75
N PRO A 288 10.45 8.64 6.10
CA PRO A 288 10.95 9.90 6.64
C PRO A 288 10.37 10.15 8.03
N LEU A 289 11.24 10.35 9.02
CA LEU A 289 10.81 10.67 10.38
C LEU A 289 10.32 12.13 10.46
N LEU A 290 9.33 12.39 11.31
CA LEU A 290 8.88 13.74 11.59
C LEU A 290 9.76 14.39 12.68
N ASP A 291 9.38 15.60 13.13
CA ASP A 291 10.02 16.28 14.26
C ASP A 291 10.12 15.34 15.50
N PRO A 292 11.25 15.32 16.22
CA PRO A 292 12.42 16.21 16.11
C PRO A 292 13.54 15.70 15.19
N TYR A 293 13.34 14.60 14.45
CA TYR A 293 14.41 13.98 13.65
C TYR A 293 14.72 14.74 12.36
N ASN A 294 13.69 15.29 11.71
CA ASN A 294 13.82 16.15 10.54
C ASN A 294 13.01 17.43 10.75
N THR A 295 13.60 18.56 10.40
CA THR A 295 12.90 19.85 10.41
C THR A 295 11.92 19.96 9.24
N VAL A 296 10.99 20.90 9.34
CA VAL A 296 10.05 21.22 8.25
C VAL A 296 10.80 21.58 6.97
N ASP A 297 11.87 22.38 7.07
CA ASP A 297 12.67 22.80 5.91
C ASP A 297 13.37 21.62 5.24
N GLN A 298 13.93 20.68 6.03
CA GLN A 298 14.54 19.47 5.50
C GLN A 298 13.51 18.61 4.74
N LEU A 299 12.32 18.41 5.32
CA LEU A 299 11.25 17.63 4.69
C LEU A 299 10.74 18.30 3.40
N GLN A 300 10.73 19.64 3.36
CA GLN A 300 10.37 20.40 2.16
C GLN A 300 11.46 20.32 1.08
N GLU A 301 12.73 20.42 1.44
CA GLU A 301 13.86 20.22 0.50
C GLU A 301 13.84 18.81 -0.09
N TYR A 302 13.67 17.78 0.74
CA TYR A 302 13.49 16.39 0.31
C TYR A 302 12.38 16.27 -0.73
N ARG A 303 11.21 16.84 -0.44
CA ARG A 303 10.07 16.83 -1.34
C ARG A 303 10.39 17.49 -2.68
N ASP A 304 10.98 18.68 -2.68
CA ASP A 304 11.26 19.42 -3.91
C ASP A 304 12.29 18.71 -4.80
N LEU A 305 13.37 18.18 -4.20
CA LEU A 305 14.38 17.42 -4.93
C LEU A 305 13.82 16.11 -5.48
N LEU A 306 12.97 15.42 -4.72
CA LEU A 306 12.33 14.17 -5.15
C LEU A 306 11.40 14.42 -6.33
N LEU A 307 10.56 15.45 -6.23
CA LEU A 307 9.62 15.81 -7.31
C LEU A 307 10.35 16.28 -8.57
N ASN A 308 11.44 17.03 -8.43
CA ASN A 308 12.27 17.43 -9.56
C ASN A 308 12.87 16.22 -10.28
N TYR A 309 13.46 15.29 -9.54
CA TYR A 309 14.02 14.07 -10.10
C TYR A 309 12.95 13.23 -10.83
N ARG A 310 11.79 13.05 -10.20
CA ARG A 310 10.66 12.33 -10.80
C ARG A 310 10.18 12.96 -12.10
N CYS A 311 10.12 14.29 -12.15
CA CYS A 311 9.78 15.01 -13.39
C CYS A 311 10.82 14.78 -14.51
N GLN A 312 12.11 14.83 -14.18
CA GLN A 312 13.17 14.55 -15.15
C GLN A 312 13.05 13.13 -15.69
N LEU A 313 12.89 12.15 -14.82
CA LEU A 313 12.79 10.75 -15.19
C LEU A 313 11.56 10.46 -16.08
N ILE A 314 10.38 10.98 -15.74
CA ILE A 314 9.18 10.81 -16.59
C ILE A 314 9.35 11.52 -17.94
N SER A 315 10.02 12.67 -17.96
CA SER A 315 10.34 13.39 -19.20
C SER A 315 11.22 12.55 -20.13
N GLU A 316 12.22 11.89 -19.57
CA GLU A 316 13.08 10.98 -20.32
C GLU A 316 12.31 9.75 -20.82
N LEU A 317 11.50 9.12 -19.97
CA LEU A 317 10.66 7.98 -20.34
C LEU A 317 9.70 8.31 -21.48
N ASN A 318 9.03 9.46 -21.41
CA ASN A 318 8.14 9.93 -22.48
C ASN A 318 8.89 10.09 -23.81
N ASN A 319 10.07 10.70 -23.81
CA ASN A 319 10.86 10.91 -25.02
C ASN A 319 11.35 9.57 -25.61
N ARG A 320 11.87 8.67 -24.77
CA ARG A 320 12.37 7.34 -25.18
C ARG A 320 11.26 6.48 -25.79
N THR A 321 10.04 6.61 -25.27
CA THR A 321 8.86 5.85 -25.73
C THR A 321 8.08 6.51 -26.87
N LYS A 322 8.74 7.42 -27.61
CA LYS A 322 8.15 8.17 -28.73
C LYS A 322 6.84 8.86 -28.34
N ASN A 323 6.87 9.64 -27.26
CA ASN A 323 5.71 10.35 -26.74
C ASN A 323 4.55 9.38 -26.42
N LEU A 324 4.86 8.31 -25.69
CA LEU A 324 3.91 7.30 -25.22
C LEU A 324 3.29 6.42 -26.32
N GLU A 325 3.68 6.57 -27.59
CA GLU A 325 3.17 5.74 -28.69
C GLU A 325 3.50 4.25 -28.50
N LEU A 326 4.61 3.94 -27.83
CA LEU A 326 5.04 2.57 -27.57
C LEU A 326 4.33 1.93 -26.37
N TYR A 327 3.68 2.72 -25.51
CA TYR A 327 2.96 2.23 -24.35
C TYR A 327 1.56 1.71 -24.71
N SER A 328 1.11 0.69 -23.97
CA SER A 328 -0.28 0.28 -23.89
C SER A 328 -1.08 1.29 -23.04
N HIS A 329 -2.40 1.09 -22.90
CA HIS A 329 -3.20 1.89 -21.97
C HIS A 329 -2.72 1.79 -20.51
N SER A 330 -2.22 0.62 -20.10
CA SER A 330 -1.66 0.42 -18.76
C SER A 330 -0.36 1.21 -18.55
N GLY A 331 0.53 1.19 -19.54
CA GLY A 331 1.75 2.01 -19.51
C GLY A 331 1.44 3.51 -19.48
N LYS A 332 0.48 3.95 -20.30
CA LYS A 332 0.00 5.33 -20.32
C LYS A 332 -0.62 5.76 -18.99
N TYR A 333 -1.47 4.92 -18.39
CA TYR A 333 -2.06 5.18 -17.07
C TYR A 333 -0.99 5.55 -16.04
N ARG A 334 0.10 4.77 -15.94
CA ARG A 334 1.18 5.02 -14.98
C ARG A 334 1.84 6.38 -15.19
N ILE A 335 2.14 6.72 -16.44
CA ILE A 335 2.74 8.02 -16.78
C ILE A 335 1.78 9.16 -16.42
N TYR A 336 0.49 9.01 -16.74
CA TYR A 336 -0.52 10.03 -16.42
C TYR A 336 -0.73 10.20 -14.92
N ALA A 337 -0.81 9.11 -14.16
CA ALA A 337 -0.91 9.14 -12.69
C ALA A 337 0.33 9.79 -12.05
N ALA A 338 1.52 9.48 -12.55
CA ALA A 338 2.75 10.10 -12.06
C ALA A 338 2.79 11.61 -12.39
N CYS A 339 2.38 11.98 -13.60
CA CYS A 339 2.26 13.39 -14.00
C CYS A 339 1.18 14.15 -13.23
N PHE A 340 0.13 13.46 -12.79
CA PHE A 340 -0.89 14.03 -11.92
C PHE A 340 -0.31 14.46 -10.56
N GLU A 341 0.37 13.54 -9.87
CA GLU A 341 1.00 13.85 -8.58
C GLU A 341 2.05 14.96 -8.74
N LEU A 342 2.78 14.98 -9.87
CA LEU A 342 3.71 16.08 -10.19
C LEU A 342 3.00 17.41 -10.43
N GLU A 343 1.95 17.49 -11.26
CA GLU A 343 1.25 18.77 -11.48
C GLU A 343 0.66 19.34 -10.20
N LYS A 344 0.24 18.47 -9.29
CA LYS A 344 -0.31 18.85 -8.00
C LYS A 344 0.73 19.49 -7.08
N TYR A 345 1.87 18.83 -6.87
CA TYR A 345 2.86 19.30 -5.88
C TYR A 345 4.05 20.04 -6.49
N TYR A 346 4.26 19.89 -7.79
CA TYR A 346 5.45 20.29 -8.53
C TYR A 346 5.06 20.84 -9.91
N LYS A 347 4.36 21.99 -9.89
CA LYS A 347 3.86 22.75 -11.06
C LYS A 347 4.94 23.22 -12.07
N LYS A 348 6.18 22.78 -11.88
CA LYS A 348 7.36 23.05 -12.70
C LYS A 348 7.61 21.96 -13.75
N CYS A 349 6.81 20.90 -13.80
CA CYS A 349 7.00 19.82 -14.77
C CYS A 349 6.33 20.08 -16.12
N ASP A 350 7.03 20.69 -17.07
CA ASP A 350 6.46 21.08 -18.37
C ASP A 350 5.90 19.92 -19.21
N LEU A 351 6.43 18.70 -19.05
CA LEU A 351 5.89 17.52 -19.73
C LEU A 351 4.43 17.29 -19.36
N CYS A 352 4.08 17.36 -18.08
CA CYS A 352 2.76 16.96 -17.59
C CYS A 352 1.65 17.88 -18.13
N LYS A 353 1.96 19.18 -18.27
CA LYS A 353 1.10 20.14 -19.00
C LYS A 353 0.95 19.81 -20.48
N LYS A 354 2.04 19.38 -21.14
CA LYS A 354 2.04 19.05 -22.58
C LYS A 354 1.21 17.80 -22.89
N ILE A 355 1.27 16.77 -22.06
CA ILE A 355 0.48 15.54 -22.23
C ILE A 355 -0.98 15.69 -21.78
N GLY A 356 -1.39 16.90 -21.37
CA GLY A 356 -2.80 17.23 -21.14
C GLY A 356 -3.26 17.11 -19.69
N VAL A 357 -2.36 16.89 -18.72
CA VAL A 357 -2.68 17.04 -17.30
C VAL A 357 -2.63 18.53 -16.97
N LYS A 358 -3.80 19.19 -17.02
CA LYS A 358 -3.91 20.62 -16.70
C LYS A 358 -4.79 20.79 -15.47
N ASN A 359 -4.17 21.22 -14.38
CA ASN A 359 -4.91 21.75 -13.25
C ASN A 359 -5.56 23.07 -13.69
N THR A 360 -6.89 23.19 -13.59
CA THR A 360 -7.62 24.38 -14.07
C THR A 360 -7.47 25.59 -13.15
N ILE A 361 -6.67 25.48 -12.09
CA ILE A 361 -6.42 26.56 -11.15
C ILE A 361 -5.32 27.48 -11.70
N GLU A 362 -5.74 28.59 -12.30
CA GLU A 362 -4.91 29.80 -12.35
C GLU A 362 -4.46 30.16 -10.92
N GLN A 363 -3.18 30.51 -10.83
CA GLN A 363 -2.43 30.74 -9.60
C GLN A 363 -3.22 31.47 -8.50
N GLN A 364 -3.39 30.81 -7.35
CA GLN A 364 -3.39 31.51 -6.08
C GLN A 364 -2.18 31.03 -5.28
N ASN A 365 -1.25 31.95 -5.05
CA ASN A 365 -0.10 31.77 -4.19
C ASN A 365 -0.59 31.39 -2.79
N PHE A 366 -0.15 30.24 -2.27
CA PHE A 366 -0.32 29.90 -0.87
C PHE A 366 1.07 29.75 -0.25
N TYR A 367 1.37 30.67 0.67
CA TYR A 367 2.41 30.57 1.68
C TYR A 367 2.08 29.46 2.68
#